data_AF-A0A8T6H5D8-F1
#
_entry.id   AF-A0A8T6H5D8-F1
#
_cell.length_a   1.000
_cell.length_b   1.000
_cell.length_c   1.000
_cell.angle_alpha   90.00
_cell.angle_beta   90.00
_cell.angle_gamma   90.00
#
_symmetry.space_group_name_H-M   'P 1'
#
loop_
_entity.id
_entity.type
_entity.pdbx_description
1 polymer ?
#
loop_
_entity_poly.entity_id
_entity_poly.type
_entity_poly.pdbx_seq_one_letter_code
_entity_poly.pdbx_strand_id
1 'polypeptide(L)'
;MMNVTGIGKMNWRGLIGQAVGLIYQPPLKREREFYRRLRALDDAVSAAPDDITQIVLRGELLLERGEWERAKSDFERALALADTLDDAKAWHIVEQVMRDRAAFGLRQVARHERAAAQNARG
;
A
#
# COMPACT_ATOMS: atom_id res chain seq x y z
N MET A 1 3.91 -52.26 -37.62
CA MET A 1 4.38 -52.44 -36.24
C MET A 1 5.07 -51.17 -35.78
N MET A 2 4.46 -50.39 -34.88
CA MET A 2 5.18 -49.40 -34.06
C MET A 2 4.54 -49.41 -32.67
N ASN A 3 5.22 -50.05 -31.72
CA ASN A 3 4.91 -50.05 -30.30
C ASN A 3 5.26 -48.66 -29.73
N VAL A 4 4.27 -47.92 -29.23
CA VAL A 4 4.53 -46.74 -28.40
C VAL A 4 4.35 -47.13 -26.94
N THR A 5 5.26 -47.97 -26.45
CA THR A 5 5.45 -48.22 -25.01
C THR A 5 6.31 -47.11 -24.43
N GLY A 6 5.79 -46.36 -23.46
CA GLY A 6 6.64 -45.60 -22.54
C GLY A 6 6.28 -44.14 -22.27
N ILE A 7 5.01 -43.81 -21.98
CA ILE A 7 4.74 -42.59 -21.19
C ILE A 7 4.83 -43.01 -19.73
N GLY A 8 6.06 -42.98 -19.19
CA GLY A 8 6.35 -43.21 -17.78
C GLY A 8 5.51 -42.29 -16.90
N LYS A 9 5.10 -42.79 -15.73
CA LYS A 9 4.23 -42.15 -14.73
C LYS A 9 4.67 -40.72 -14.41
N MET A 10 4.24 -39.75 -15.21
CA MET A 10 4.53 -38.34 -14.96
C MET A 10 3.62 -37.88 -13.82
N ASN A 11 4.23 -37.40 -12.73
CA ASN A 11 3.49 -36.96 -11.54
C ASN A 11 2.85 -35.58 -11.80
N TRP A 12 1.77 -35.60 -12.58
CA TRP A 12 1.00 -34.41 -12.95
C TRP A 12 0.48 -33.65 -11.73
N ARG A 13 0.18 -34.34 -10.62
CA ARG A 13 -0.23 -33.70 -9.35
C ARG A 13 0.88 -32.80 -8.77
N GLY A 14 2.13 -33.25 -8.82
CA GLY A 14 3.27 -32.46 -8.36
C GLY A 14 3.59 -31.26 -9.27
N LEU A 15 3.45 -31.43 -10.59
CA LEU A 15 3.68 -30.36 -11.58
C LEU A 15 2.58 -29.31 -11.58
N ILE A 16 1.31 -29.73 -11.47
CA ILE A 16 0.17 -28.81 -11.34
C ILE A 16 0.29 -28.04 -10.01
N GLY A 17 0.67 -28.69 -8.90
CA GLY A 17 0.89 -28.00 -7.63
C GLY A 17 2.03 -26.97 -7.67
N GLN A 18 3.15 -27.28 -8.33
CA GLN A 18 4.25 -26.33 -8.52
C GLN A 18 3.88 -25.17 -9.45
N ALA A 19 3.17 -25.45 -10.55
CA ALA A 19 2.72 -24.43 -11.50
C ALA A 19 1.65 -23.50 -10.90
N VAL A 20 0.65 -24.06 -10.18
CA VAL A 20 -0.35 -23.28 -9.45
C VAL A 20 0.32 -22.46 -8.35
N GLY A 21 1.29 -23.03 -7.63
CA GLY A 21 2.11 -22.30 -6.67
C GLY A 21 2.81 -21.09 -7.29
N LEU A 22 3.46 -21.24 -8.45
CA LEU A 22 4.16 -20.16 -9.15
C LEU A 22 3.21 -19.08 -9.70
N ILE A 23 2.02 -19.45 -10.16
CA ILE A 23 1.03 -18.53 -10.74
C ILE A 23 0.26 -17.76 -9.64
N TYR A 24 -0.09 -18.41 -8.52
CA TYR A 24 -0.91 -17.81 -7.47
C TYR A 24 -0.14 -17.29 -6.24
N GLN A 25 1.12 -17.71 -6.00
CA GLN A 25 1.93 -17.16 -4.90
C GLN A 25 2.14 -15.64 -4.93
N PRO A 26 2.48 -14.99 -6.07
CA PRO A 26 2.79 -13.56 -6.07
C PRO A 26 1.63 -12.64 -5.65
N PRO A 27 0.40 -12.75 -6.18
CA PRO A 27 -0.71 -11.89 -5.76
C PRO A 27 -1.15 -12.17 -4.31
N LEU A 28 -1.19 -13.44 -3.88
CA LEU A 28 -1.58 -13.79 -2.51
C LEU A 28 -0.59 -13.30 -1.45
N LYS A 29 0.71 -13.30 -1.76
CA LYS A 29 1.73 -12.76 -0.85
C LYS A 29 1.60 -11.26 -0.70
N ARG A 30 1.35 -10.52 -1.79
CA ARG A 30 1.16 -9.06 -1.74
C ARG A 30 -0.08 -8.67 -0.96
N GLU A 31 -1.22 -9.35 -1.16
CA GLU A 31 -2.45 -9.08 -0.40
C GLU A 31 -2.25 -9.33 1.10
N ARG A 32 -1.67 -10.48 1.44
CA ARG A 32 -1.37 -10.80 2.85
C ARG A 32 -0.42 -9.77 3.47
N GLU A 33 0.60 -9.35 2.73
CA GLU A 33 1.56 -8.35 3.19
C GLU A 33 0.90 -6.98 3.38
N PHE A 34 0.04 -6.57 2.46
CA PHE A 34 -0.73 -5.33 2.57
C PHE A 34 -1.56 -5.32 3.85
N TYR A 35 -2.40 -6.33 4.08
CA TYR A 35 -3.23 -6.37 5.30
C TYR A 35 -2.42 -6.46 6.58
N ARG A 36 -1.27 -7.17 6.55
CA ARG A 36 -0.36 -7.23 7.69
C ARG A 36 0.21 -5.84 8.02
N ARG A 37 0.69 -5.12 7.00
CA ARG A 37 1.24 -3.76 7.17
C ARG A 37 0.18 -2.76 7.60
N LEU A 38 -1.00 -2.82 6.99
CA LEU A 38 -2.12 -1.94 7.33
C LEU A 38 -2.51 -2.10 8.80
N ARG A 39 -2.65 -3.34 9.26
CA ARG A 39 -2.95 -3.62 10.67
C ARG A 39 -1.88 -3.07 11.62
N ALA A 40 -0.60 -3.30 11.30
CA ALA A 40 0.49 -2.78 12.12
C ALA A 40 0.48 -1.25 12.20
N LEU A 41 0.16 -0.57 11.10
CA LEU A 41 0.04 0.89 11.05
C LEU A 41 -1.21 1.38 11.80
N ASP A 42 -2.34 0.68 11.70
CA ASP A 42 -3.54 1.01 12.46
C ASP A 42 -3.30 0.90 13.97
N ASP A 43 -2.61 -0.16 14.42
CA ASP A 43 -2.22 -0.32 15.82
C ASP A 43 -1.25 0.79 16.26
N ALA A 44 -0.27 1.14 15.42
CA ALA A 44 0.69 2.20 15.71
C ALA A 44 0.04 3.59 15.81
N VAL A 45 -0.85 3.94 14.88
CA VAL A 45 -1.63 5.20 14.91
C VAL A 45 -2.58 5.23 16.11
N SER A 46 -3.12 4.08 16.52
CA SER A 46 -3.97 4.01 17.71
C SER A 46 -3.18 4.21 19.00
N ALA A 47 -1.94 3.71 19.05
CA ALA A 47 -1.05 3.88 20.20
C ALA A 47 -0.48 5.31 20.31
N ALA A 48 -0.16 5.94 19.18
CA ALA A 48 0.34 7.32 19.11
C ALA A 48 -0.43 8.12 18.04
N PRO A 49 -1.59 8.72 18.40
CA PRO A 49 -2.45 9.42 17.44
C PRO A 49 -1.84 10.69 16.84
N ASP A 50 -0.78 11.21 17.42
CA ASP A 50 -0.07 12.41 16.99
C ASP A 50 1.27 12.10 16.32
N ASP A 51 1.65 10.83 16.17
CA ASP A 51 2.84 10.43 15.42
C ASP A 51 2.60 10.59 13.91
N ILE A 52 3.01 11.74 13.39
CA ILE A 52 2.97 12.11 11.97
C ILE A 52 3.58 11.02 11.09
N THR A 53 4.65 10.35 11.55
CA THR A 53 5.33 9.32 10.76
C THR A 53 4.41 8.15 10.47
N GLN A 54 3.70 7.63 11.48
CA GLN A 54 2.78 6.49 11.29
C GLN A 54 1.60 6.86 10.41
N ILE A 55 1.09 8.09 10.56
CA ILE A 55 -0.02 8.60 9.76
C ILE A 55 0.38 8.72 8.28
N VAL A 56 1.56 9.28 7.98
CA VAL A 56 2.07 9.38 6.60
C VAL A 56 2.31 8.00 6.00
N LEU A 57 2.93 7.07 6.74
CA LEU A 57 3.18 5.71 6.26
C LEU A 57 1.88 4.96 5.95
N ARG A 58 0.83 5.15 6.76
CA ARG A 58 -0.49 4.58 6.48
C ARG A 58 -1.12 5.20 5.24
N GLY A 59 -1.06 6.52 5.11
CA GLY A 59 -1.54 7.23 3.92
C GLY A 59 -0.88 6.74 2.63
N GLU A 60 0.43 6.53 2.63
CA GLU A 60 1.17 5.99 1.49
C GLU A 60 0.76 4.56 1.15
N LEU A 61 0.61 3.69 2.15
CA LEU A 61 0.15 2.31 1.94
C LEU A 61 -1.25 2.26 1.33
N LEU A 62 -2.16 3.12 1.81
CA LEU A 62 -3.52 3.25 1.29
C LEU A 62 -3.53 3.82 -0.14
N LEU A 63 -2.65 4.79 -0.42
CA LEU A 63 -2.45 5.36 -1.74
C LEU A 63 -1.97 4.29 -2.74
N GLU A 64 -1.00 3.46 -2.36
CA GLU A 64 -0.52 2.34 -3.19
C GLU A 64 -1.63 1.33 -3.50
N ARG A 65 -2.59 1.15 -2.58
CA ARG A 65 -3.72 0.23 -2.75
C ARG A 65 -4.88 0.82 -3.56
N GLY A 66 -4.87 2.14 -3.77
CA GLY A 66 -5.93 2.89 -4.43
C GLY A 66 -7.09 3.29 -3.52
N GLU A 67 -6.88 3.30 -2.21
CA GLU A 67 -7.86 3.77 -1.23
C GLU A 67 -7.71 5.29 -1.01
N TRP A 68 -8.00 6.05 -2.06
CA TRP A 68 -7.66 7.47 -2.20
C TRP A 68 -8.25 8.36 -1.09
N GLU A 69 -9.50 8.14 -0.71
CA GLU A 69 -10.21 8.93 0.29
C GLU A 69 -9.60 8.75 1.69
N ARG A 70 -9.25 7.51 2.04
CA ARG A 70 -8.60 7.21 3.32
C ARG A 70 -7.17 7.77 3.34
N ALA A 71 -6.43 7.61 2.24
CA ALA A 71 -5.09 8.17 2.09
C ALA A 71 -5.10 9.70 2.24
N LYS A 72 -6.06 10.37 1.60
CA LYS A 72 -6.27 11.82 1.71
C LYS A 72 -6.46 12.28 3.14
N SER A 73 -7.38 11.62 3.86
CA SER A 73 -7.66 11.94 5.26
C SER A 73 -6.42 11.82 6.14
N ASP A 74 -5.56 10.81 5.90
CA ASP A 74 -4.32 10.63 6.63
C ASP A 74 -3.31 11.73 6.31
N PHE A 75 -3.12 12.06 5.04
CA PHE A 75 -2.21 13.14 4.66
C PHE A 75 -2.66 14.51 5.15
N GLU A 76 -3.96 14.82 5.10
CA GLU A 76 -4.51 16.06 5.65
C GLU A 76 -4.27 16.16 7.17
N ARG A 77 -4.50 15.06 7.89
CA ARG A 77 -4.22 15.00 9.33
C ARG A 77 -2.73 15.16 9.64
N ALA A 78 -1.85 14.53 8.88
CA ALA A 78 -0.41 14.64 9.06
C ALA A 78 0.09 16.08 8.88
N LEU A 79 -0.42 16.79 7.87
CA LEU A 79 -0.10 18.20 7.65
C LEU A 79 -0.62 19.09 8.78
N ALA A 80 -1.87 18.89 9.21
CA ALA A 80 -2.44 19.66 10.31
C ALA A 80 -1.64 19.49 11.62
N LEU A 81 -1.20 18.27 11.92
CA LEU A 81 -0.34 18.01 13.07
C LEU A 81 1.03 18.69 12.94
N ALA A 82 1.66 18.60 11.76
CA ALA A 82 2.94 19.24 11.49
C ALA A 82 2.87 20.76 11.71
N ASP A 83 1.78 21.41 11.31
CA ASP A 83 1.61 22.85 11.44
C ASP A 83 1.33 23.31 12.89
N THR A 84 0.97 22.38 13.78
CA THR A 84 0.74 22.67 15.22
C THR A 84 1.95 22.38 16.11
N LEU A 85 2.96 21.67 15.59
CA LEU A 85 4.20 21.42 16.32
C LEU A 85 5.03 22.71 16.33
N ASP A 86 5.04 23.36 17.49
CA ASP A 86 5.85 24.54 17.79
C ASP A 86 7.32 24.31 17.34
N ASP A 87 7.87 25.22 16.54
CA ASP A 87 9.17 25.13 15.83
C ASP A 87 10.34 24.64 16.72
N ALA A 88 10.21 24.80 18.04
CA ALA A 88 11.22 24.51 19.04
C ALA A 88 11.30 23.05 19.52
N LYS A 89 10.29 22.19 19.27
CA LYS A 89 10.28 20.79 19.75
C LYS A 89 10.58 19.75 18.68
N ALA A 90 10.61 20.15 17.42
CA ALA A 90 10.64 19.22 16.30
C ALA A 90 12.04 18.67 16.01
N TRP A 91 12.10 17.36 15.75
CA TRP A 91 13.15 16.75 14.94
C TRP A 91 13.00 17.27 13.50
N HIS A 92 13.40 18.53 13.29
CA HIS A 92 13.03 19.39 12.17
C HIS A 92 13.13 18.71 10.79
N ILE A 93 14.16 17.89 10.60
CA ILE A 93 14.39 17.15 9.35
C ILE A 93 13.32 16.09 9.12
N VAL A 94 12.97 15.29 10.13
CA VAL A 94 11.97 14.22 9.99
C VAL A 94 10.60 14.84 9.75
N GLU A 95 10.24 15.89 10.48
CA GLU A 95 8.95 16.56 10.31
C GLU A 95 8.81 17.21 8.92
N GLN A 96 9.81 17.96 8.46
CA GLN A 96 9.82 18.54 7.11
C GLN A 96 9.67 17.47 6.03
N VAL A 97 10.42 16.37 6.15
CA VAL A 97 10.32 15.24 5.22
C VAL A 97 8.91 14.65 5.23
N MET A 98 8.29 14.50 6.40
CA MET A 98 6.92 13.95 6.48
C MET A 98 5.88 14.93 5.93
N ARG A 99 6.04 16.24 6.16
CA ARG A 99 5.20 17.29 5.56
C ARG A 99 5.28 17.23 4.03
N ASP A 100 6.48 17.14 3.48
CA ASP A 100 6.70 17.05 2.03
C ASP A 100 6.09 15.78 1.43
N ARG A 101 6.25 14.64 2.12
CA ARG A 101 5.65 13.36 1.72
C ARG A 101 4.12 13.41 1.75
N ALA A 102 3.53 13.99 2.80
CA ALA A 102 2.09 14.15 2.91
C ALA A 102 1.55 15.06 1.79
N ALA A 103 2.19 16.20 1.55
CA ALA A 103 1.83 17.12 0.47
C ALA A 103 1.97 16.45 -0.91
N PHE A 104 3.00 15.63 -1.09
CA PHE A 104 3.18 14.84 -2.31
C PHE A 104 2.04 13.83 -2.48
N GLY A 105 1.69 13.09 -1.42
CA GLY A 105 0.57 12.15 -1.39
C GLY A 105 -0.75 12.78 -1.82
N LEU A 106 -1.09 13.96 -1.29
CA LEU A 106 -2.29 14.71 -1.70
C LEU A 106 -2.30 15.09 -3.18
N ARG A 107 -1.15 15.48 -3.74
CA ARG A 107 -1.03 15.74 -5.19
C ARG A 107 -1.25 14.47 -6.01
N GLN A 108 -0.90 13.29 -5.49
CA GLN A 108 -1.19 12.02 -6.16
C GLN A 108 -2.70 11.74 -6.12
N VAL A 109 -3.33 11.82 -4.95
CA VAL A 109 -4.80 11.65 -4.79
C VAL A 109 -5.56 12.57 -5.76
N ALA A 110 -5.23 13.87 -5.78
CA ALA A 110 -5.91 14.84 -6.63
C ALA A 110 -5.78 14.52 -8.13
N ARG A 111 -4.68 13.90 -8.57
CA ARG A 111 -4.53 13.44 -9.97
C ARG A 111 -5.48 12.29 -10.27
N HIS A 112 -5.64 11.34 -9.35
CA HIS A 112 -6.57 10.22 -9.50
C HIS A 112 -8.03 10.68 -9.52
N GLU A 113 -8.42 11.59 -8.62
CA GLU A 113 -9.78 12.18 -8.60
C GLU A 113 -10.11 12.88 -9.94
N ARG A 114 -9.16 13.65 -10.50
CA ARG A 114 -9.35 14.32 -11.81
C ARG A 114 -9.48 13.33 -12.96
N ALA A 115 -8.67 12.27 -12.98
CA ALA A 115 -8.75 11.24 -14.00
C ALA A 115 -10.11 10.52 -13.95
N ALA A 116 -10.59 10.18 -12.75
CA ALA A 116 -11.91 9.59 -12.57
C ALA A 116 -13.04 10.52 -13.05
N ALA A 117 -12.96 11.82 -12.72
CA ALA A 117 -13.95 12.81 -13.14
C ALA A 117 -13.98 13.04 -14.66
N GLN A 118 -12.83 12.93 -15.35
CA GLN A 118 -12.76 13.03 -16.81
C GLN A 118 -13.37 11.80 -17.50
N ASN A 119 -13.12 10.60 -16.97
CA ASN A 119 -13.69 9.36 -17.49
C ASN A 119 -15.21 9.29 -17.32
N ALA A 120 -15.77 9.93 -16.29
CA ALA A 120 -17.22 9.98 -16.06
C ALA A 120 -17.98 10.94 -16.99
N ARG A 121 -17.26 11.77 -17.77
CA ARG A 121 -17.85 12.79 -18.66
C ARG A 121 -17.82 12.40 -20.15
N GLY A 122 -17.13 11.33 -20.52
CA GLY A 122 -17.05 10.81 -21.90
C GLY A 122 -17.95 9.60 -22.08
#